data_AF-A0A9C6WKP7-F1
#
_entry.id   AF-A0A9C6WKP7-F1
#
_cell.length_a   1.000
_cell.length_b   1.000
_cell.length_c   1.000
_cell.angle_alpha   90.00
_cell.angle_beta   90.00
_cell.angle_gamma   90.00
#
_symmetry.space_group_name_H-M   'P 1'
#
loop_
_entity.id
_entity.type
_entity.pdbx_description
1 polymer ?
#
loop_
_entity_poly.entity_id
_entity_poly.type
_entity_poly.pdbx_seq_one_letter_code
_entity_poly.pdbx_strand_id
1 'polypeptide(L)'
;MNVLHLFSKASELKVNVDKSKAFCSRGGACGFGEYGRTVNDGSVAAVSRLWRNGTGCGACYQARCKLEQYCDEEGTYVVVTDYGEGDRTDFVLSPRAYKKLGRNDKAAAELFKYGVVDIEYRRVPCRYEGYNIVFKVHERSKNPEYFAVVILYVNGAYDVTAVQLWQEDCQEWTEMRRVYGAVFDYANPPSGEINLRFQVSGSAGIYWVQSQNAIPSDWTAGAAYDSQVQLT
;
A
#
# COMPACT_ATOMS: atom_id res chain seq x y z
N MET A 1 -0.15 -9.63 -32.50
CA MET A 1 -1.42 -9.65 -31.74
C MET A 1 -1.42 -8.44 -30.82
N ASN A 2 -2.31 -7.48 -31.06
CA ASN A 2 -2.38 -6.20 -30.36
C ASN A 2 -2.75 -6.39 -28.89
N VAL A 3 -1.91 -5.90 -27.98
CA VAL A 3 -2.25 -5.71 -26.57
C VAL A 3 -3.01 -4.38 -26.47
N LEU A 4 -4.32 -4.42 -26.69
CA LEU A 4 -5.18 -3.29 -26.39
C LEU A 4 -5.26 -3.16 -24.86
N HIS A 5 -4.58 -2.15 -24.31
CA HIS A 5 -4.67 -1.79 -22.90
C HIS A 5 -6.13 -1.46 -22.55
N LEU A 6 -6.78 -2.36 -21.83
CA LEU A 6 -8.05 -2.10 -21.17
C LEU A 6 -7.78 -1.18 -19.97
N PHE A 7 -7.71 0.13 -20.22
CA PHE A 7 -8.13 1.09 -19.20
C PHE A 7 -9.61 0.80 -18.91
N SER A 8 -9.99 0.77 -17.63
CA SER A 8 -11.37 0.52 -17.23
C SER A 8 -12.31 1.52 -17.93
N LYS A 9 -13.11 1.04 -18.89
CA LYS A 9 -14.30 1.75 -19.38
C LYS A 9 -15.42 1.50 -18.38
N ALA A 10 -15.53 2.33 -17.35
CA ALA A 10 -16.78 2.55 -16.61
C ALA A 10 -16.60 3.69 -15.58
N SER A 11 -17.55 4.64 -15.60
CA SER A 11 -17.67 5.86 -14.77
C SER A 11 -16.63 6.96 -14.99
N GLU A 12 -17.07 8.22 -14.91
CA GLU A 12 -16.23 9.42 -14.82
C GLU A 12 -15.42 9.35 -13.52
N LEU A 13 -14.27 8.69 -13.56
CA LEU A 13 -13.37 8.56 -12.43
C LEU A 13 -12.72 9.91 -12.18
N LYS A 14 -12.89 10.46 -10.99
CA LYS A 14 -12.31 11.75 -10.61
C LYS A 14 -11.21 11.57 -9.58
N VAL A 15 -10.27 12.50 -9.63
CA VAL A 15 -9.23 12.65 -8.63
C VAL A 15 -9.31 14.02 -7.99
N ASN A 16 -9.10 14.09 -6.68
CA ASN A 16 -8.90 15.35 -5.97
C ASN A 16 -7.47 15.41 -5.41
N VAL A 17 -7.00 16.62 -5.12
CA VAL A 17 -5.78 16.82 -4.35
C VAL A 17 -6.09 16.89 -2.85
N ASP A 18 -5.28 16.21 -2.03
CA ASP A 18 -5.36 16.36 -0.58
C ASP A 18 -4.96 17.79 -0.17
N LYS A 19 -5.98 18.59 0.17
CA LYS A 19 -5.83 19.93 0.79
C LYS A 19 -5.83 19.86 2.32
N SER A 20 -6.17 18.71 2.88
CA SER A 20 -6.51 18.52 4.30
C SER A 20 -5.39 17.95 5.16
N LYS A 21 -4.20 17.70 4.59
CA LYS A 21 -3.15 16.92 5.26
C LYS A 21 -3.67 15.55 5.73
N ALA A 22 -4.60 14.92 4.98
CA ALA A 22 -5.12 13.59 5.30
C ALA A 22 -3.98 12.57 5.46
N PHE A 23 -2.99 12.64 4.57
CA PHE A 23 -1.75 11.85 4.68
C PHE A 23 -0.91 12.16 5.93
N CYS A 24 -1.16 13.27 6.63
CA CYS A 24 -0.45 13.73 7.83
C CYS A 24 -1.11 13.29 9.15
N SER A 25 -2.28 12.64 9.10
CA SER A 25 -2.85 11.99 10.29
C SER A 25 -1.95 10.81 10.70
N ARG A 26 -1.59 10.68 11.99
CA ARG A 26 -0.67 9.63 12.46
C ARG A 26 -1.33 8.25 12.28
N GLY A 27 -0.90 7.51 11.25
CA GLY A 27 -1.23 6.10 11.05
C GLY A 27 -1.77 5.77 9.66
N GLY A 28 -2.65 6.60 9.10
CA GLY A 28 -3.42 6.29 7.88
C GLY A 28 -4.29 5.03 8.03
N ALA A 29 -5.31 4.86 7.21
CA ALA A 29 -6.15 3.65 7.21
C ALA A 29 -5.38 2.39 6.81
N CYS A 30 -4.19 2.51 6.22
CA CYS A 30 -3.31 1.39 5.91
C CYS A 30 -2.34 1.01 7.05
N GLY A 31 -2.15 1.85 8.06
CA GLY A 31 -1.28 1.55 9.20
C GLY A 31 0.22 1.67 8.92
N PHE A 32 0.61 2.27 7.79
CA PHE A 32 2.02 2.43 7.41
C PHE A 32 2.78 3.48 8.24
N GLY A 33 2.09 4.32 9.01
CA GLY A 33 2.74 5.37 9.81
C GLY A 33 3.53 6.35 8.93
N GLU A 34 4.76 6.69 9.33
CA GLU A 34 5.60 7.64 8.57
C GLU A 34 5.99 7.12 7.18
N TYR A 35 6.19 5.81 7.04
CA TYR A 35 6.50 5.19 5.75
C TYR A 35 5.42 5.48 4.70
N GLY A 36 4.15 5.51 5.10
CA GLY A 36 3.03 5.81 4.20
C GLY A 36 3.04 7.23 3.61
N ARG A 37 3.87 8.13 4.15
CA ARG A 37 4.05 9.51 3.66
C ARG A 37 5.23 9.65 2.71
N THR A 38 6.24 8.83 2.88
CA THR A 38 7.53 8.95 2.19
C THR A 38 7.70 7.93 1.09
N VAL A 39 6.95 6.82 1.12
CA VAL A 39 6.98 5.80 0.06
C VAL A 39 6.72 6.42 -1.30
N ASN A 40 7.44 5.94 -2.33
CA ASN A 40 7.37 6.46 -3.70
C ASN A 40 7.60 7.98 -3.77
N ASP A 41 8.58 8.42 -2.98
CA ASP A 41 8.92 9.83 -2.74
C ASP A 41 7.72 10.67 -2.28
N GLY A 42 6.75 10.09 -1.60
CA GLY A 42 5.51 10.75 -1.20
C GLY A 42 4.52 10.99 -2.34
N SER A 43 4.70 10.31 -3.48
CA SER A 43 3.66 10.20 -4.52
C SER A 43 2.70 9.08 -4.11
N VAL A 44 1.74 9.43 -3.28
CA VAL A 44 0.82 8.49 -2.62
C VAL A 44 -0.63 8.90 -2.84
N ALA A 45 -1.54 7.95 -2.62
CA ALA A 45 -2.97 8.13 -2.80
C ALA A 45 -3.76 7.53 -1.63
N ALA A 46 -4.84 8.22 -1.27
CA ALA A 46 -5.95 7.63 -0.56
C ALA A 46 -7.00 7.20 -1.59
N VAL A 47 -7.67 6.08 -1.36
CA VAL A 47 -8.67 5.54 -2.32
C VAL A 47 -9.93 5.07 -1.60
N SER A 48 -11.07 5.05 -2.30
CA SER A 48 -12.33 4.56 -1.73
C SER A 48 -12.54 3.06 -2.02
N ARG A 49 -13.09 2.72 -3.18
CA ARG A 49 -13.42 1.33 -3.58
C ARG A 49 -12.18 0.44 -3.67
N LEU A 50 -11.05 1.01 -4.09
CA LEU A 50 -9.81 0.27 -4.26
C LEU A 50 -9.12 -0.07 -2.93
N TRP A 51 -9.54 0.54 -1.81
CA TRP A 51 -8.97 0.26 -0.49
C TRP A 51 -9.29 -1.16 -0.05
N ARG A 52 -10.46 -1.69 -0.44
CA ARG A 52 -10.89 -3.10 -0.25
C ARG A 52 -10.64 -3.61 1.18
N ASN A 53 -11.14 -2.87 2.17
CA ASN A 53 -10.96 -3.20 3.58
C ASN A 53 -9.49 -3.41 4.02
N GLY A 54 -8.57 -2.65 3.42
CA GLY A 54 -7.14 -2.74 3.68
C GLY A 54 -6.36 -3.69 2.76
N THR A 55 -7.02 -4.60 2.04
CA THR A 55 -6.34 -5.48 1.07
C THR A 55 -5.71 -4.69 -0.09
N GLY A 56 -6.21 -3.48 -0.39
CA GLY A 56 -5.61 -2.59 -1.38
C GLY A 56 -4.44 -1.75 -0.87
N CYS A 57 -4.10 -1.81 0.42
CA CYS A 57 -2.97 -1.06 0.97
C CYS A 57 -1.65 -1.54 0.36
N GLY A 58 -0.83 -0.59 -0.08
CA GLY A 58 0.43 -0.85 -0.77
C GLY A 58 0.28 -1.09 -2.28
N ALA A 59 -0.94 -1.20 -2.83
CA ALA A 59 -1.12 -1.38 -4.27
C ALA A 59 -0.68 -0.12 -5.05
N CYS A 60 -0.08 -0.35 -6.22
CA CYS A 60 0.37 0.73 -7.11
C CYS A 60 -0.57 0.95 -8.29
N TYR A 61 -0.79 2.22 -8.62
CA TYR A 61 -1.60 2.64 -9.76
C TYR A 61 -0.86 3.70 -10.56
N GLN A 62 -1.07 3.66 -11.88
CA GLN A 62 -0.77 4.78 -12.76
C GLN A 62 -2.07 5.50 -13.06
N ALA A 63 -2.11 6.82 -12.86
CA ALA A 63 -3.26 7.67 -13.12
C ALA A 63 -2.89 8.82 -14.05
N ARG A 64 -3.77 9.13 -15.02
CA ARG A 64 -3.60 10.19 -16.01
C ARG A 64 -4.86 11.04 -16.07
N CYS A 65 -4.72 12.36 -16.14
CA CYS A 65 -5.89 13.23 -16.30
C CYS A 65 -6.36 13.31 -17.76
N LYS A 66 -7.61 13.72 -17.98
CA LYS A 66 -8.25 13.77 -19.31
C LYS A 66 -8.25 15.15 -19.98
N LEU A 67 -7.77 16.19 -19.30
CA LEU A 67 -7.62 17.54 -19.85
C LEU A 67 -6.35 17.63 -20.71
N GLU A 68 -6.40 17.16 -21.96
CA GLU A 68 -5.25 17.02 -22.87
C GLU A 68 -4.32 18.25 -22.93
N GLN A 69 -4.87 19.45 -22.81
CA GLN A 69 -4.10 20.70 -22.82
C GLN A 69 -3.20 20.89 -21.59
N TYR A 70 -3.38 20.10 -20.53
CA TYR A 70 -2.58 20.16 -19.30
C TYR A 70 -1.93 18.83 -18.95
N CYS A 71 -2.56 17.72 -19.32
CA CYS A 71 -2.16 16.41 -18.84
C CYS A 71 -0.82 15.94 -19.41
N ASP A 72 -0.02 15.35 -18.54
CA ASP A 72 1.12 14.53 -18.92
C ASP A 72 0.63 13.21 -19.56
N GLU A 73 1.34 12.73 -20.58
CA GLU A 73 0.94 11.51 -21.30
C GLU A 73 1.12 10.24 -20.47
N GLU A 74 2.11 10.20 -19.58
CA GLU A 74 2.35 9.10 -18.64
C GLU A 74 1.54 9.30 -17.35
N GLY A 75 1.34 10.54 -16.93
CA GLY A 75 0.65 10.88 -15.70
C GLY A 75 1.49 10.58 -14.46
N THR A 76 0.86 10.05 -13.42
CA THR A 76 1.48 9.86 -12.10
C THR A 76 1.38 8.41 -11.63
N TYR A 77 2.47 7.94 -11.02
CA TYR A 77 2.53 6.64 -10.35
C TYR A 77 2.37 6.86 -8.85
N VAL A 78 1.45 6.13 -8.23
CA VAL A 78 1.08 6.32 -6.83
C VAL A 78 0.98 5.00 -6.08
N VAL A 79 1.31 5.04 -4.79
CA VAL A 79 1.10 3.93 -3.85
C VAL A 79 -0.12 4.25 -2.99
N VAL A 80 -1.01 3.27 -2.82
CA VAL A 80 -2.17 3.39 -1.93
C VAL A 80 -1.70 3.29 -0.48
N THR A 81 -1.84 4.38 0.27
CA THR A 81 -1.40 4.44 1.68
C THR A 81 -2.50 4.84 2.65
N ASP A 82 -3.70 5.14 2.15
CA ASP A 82 -4.83 5.53 2.99
C ASP A 82 -6.18 5.19 2.34
N TYR A 83 -7.24 5.30 3.12
CA TYR A 83 -8.61 5.34 2.65
C TYR A 83 -9.05 6.81 2.57
N GLY A 84 -9.69 7.16 1.46
CA GLY A 84 -10.17 8.52 1.26
C GLY A 84 -11.36 8.53 0.33
N GLU A 85 -12.38 9.26 0.72
CA GLU A 85 -13.59 9.46 -0.08
C GLU A 85 -13.86 10.96 -0.19
N GLY A 86 -14.02 11.43 -1.42
CA GLY A 86 -14.45 12.80 -1.75
C GLY A 86 -15.71 12.76 -2.59
N ASP A 87 -16.29 13.92 -2.94
CA ASP A 87 -17.47 13.98 -3.82
C ASP A 87 -17.14 13.36 -5.19
N ARG A 88 -17.53 12.09 -5.36
CA ARG A 88 -17.38 11.28 -6.58
C ARG A 88 -15.93 11.08 -7.04
N THR A 89 -14.97 11.03 -6.12
CA THR A 89 -13.55 10.78 -6.45
C THR A 89 -13.07 9.43 -5.93
N ASP A 90 -12.46 8.63 -6.79
CA ASP A 90 -11.89 7.32 -6.43
C ASP A 90 -10.48 7.44 -5.84
N PHE A 91 -9.80 8.55 -6.14
CA PHE A 91 -8.46 8.87 -5.67
C PHE A 91 -8.43 10.26 -5.01
N VAL A 92 -7.76 10.35 -3.88
CA VAL A 92 -7.24 11.60 -3.33
C VAL A 92 -5.73 11.52 -3.38
N LEU A 93 -5.10 12.33 -4.21
CA LEU A 93 -3.65 12.30 -4.40
C LEU A 93 -2.93 13.25 -3.45
N SER A 94 -1.72 12.87 -3.06
CA SER A 94 -0.81 13.82 -2.43
C SER A 94 -0.54 15.00 -3.39
N PRO A 95 -0.25 16.21 -2.89
CA PRO A 95 0.08 17.34 -3.75
C PRO A 95 1.23 17.05 -4.73
N ARG A 96 2.20 16.21 -4.31
CA ARG A 96 3.31 15.78 -5.16
C ARG A 96 2.85 14.86 -6.29
N ALA A 97 1.97 13.90 -6.00
CA ALA A 97 1.37 13.03 -7.01
C ALA A 97 0.47 13.82 -7.97
N TYR A 98 -0.35 14.75 -7.45
CA TYR A 98 -1.24 15.57 -8.26
C TYR A 98 -0.48 16.52 -9.20
N LYS A 99 0.63 17.12 -8.74
CA LYS A 99 1.51 17.94 -9.58
C LYS A 99 1.98 17.19 -10.83
N LYS A 100 2.31 15.90 -10.69
CA LYS A 100 2.79 15.03 -11.79
C LYS A 100 1.70 14.67 -12.81
N LEU A 101 0.43 14.98 -12.58
CA LEU A 101 -0.60 14.87 -13.62
C LEU A 101 -0.40 15.89 -14.74
N GLY A 102 0.26 17.01 -14.47
CA GLY A 102 0.50 18.06 -15.45
C GLY A 102 1.81 17.86 -16.21
N ARG A 103 1.79 18.07 -17.53
CA ARG A 103 2.95 17.95 -18.44
C ARG A 103 4.12 18.90 -18.14
N ASN A 104 3.89 19.90 -17.30
CA ASN A 104 4.89 20.82 -16.76
C ASN A 104 4.31 21.62 -15.58
N ASP A 105 5.15 22.40 -14.91
CA ASP A 105 4.76 23.19 -13.74
C ASP A 105 3.63 24.20 -14.00
N LYS A 106 3.56 24.79 -15.20
CA LYS A 106 2.47 25.71 -15.57
C LYS A 106 1.16 24.95 -15.73
N ALA A 107 1.19 23.82 -16.41
CA ALA A 107 0.01 22.96 -16.57
C ALA A 107 -0.47 22.39 -15.23
N ALA A 108 0.46 21.96 -14.36
CA ALA A 108 0.14 21.53 -13.01
C ALA A 108 -0.56 22.65 -12.22
N ALA A 109 -0.05 23.89 -12.30
CA ALA A 109 -0.69 25.03 -11.65
C ALA A 109 -2.13 25.28 -12.14
N GLU A 110 -2.41 25.08 -13.43
CA GLU A 110 -3.78 25.10 -13.95
C GLU A 110 -4.62 23.96 -13.37
N LEU A 111 -4.12 22.72 -13.35
CA LEU A 111 -4.82 21.57 -12.74
C LEU A 111 -5.15 21.80 -11.26
N PHE A 112 -4.26 22.45 -10.50
CA PHE A 112 -4.51 22.79 -9.09
C PHE A 112 -5.68 23.77 -8.91
N LYS A 113 -5.95 24.65 -9.89
CA LYS A 113 -7.10 25.56 -9.87
C LYS A 113 -8.42 24.81 -10.05
N TYR A 114 -8.44 23.75 -10.87
CA TYR A 114 -9.60 22.86 -10.97
C TYR A 114 -9.84 22.10 -9.67
N GLY A 115 -8.76 21.65 -9.01
CA GLY A 115 -8.79 20.91 -7.76
C GLY A 115 -9.24 19.45 -7.93
N VAL A 116 -10.38 19.24 -8.60
CA VAL A 116 -10.89 17.94 -9.02
C VAL A 116 -10.81 17.84 -10.53
N VAL A 117 -10.22 16.76 -11.05
CA VAL A 117 -10.12 16.50 -12.49
C VAL A 117 -10.50 15.06 -12.83
N ASP A 118 -11.04 14.87 -14.02
CA ASP A 118 -11.31 13.52 -14.54
C ASP A 118 -9.99 12.82 -14.89
N ILE A 119 -9.92 11.55 -14.52
CA ILE A 119 -8.77 10.69 -14.77
C ILE A 119 -9.17 9.39 -15.46
N GLU A 120 -8.16 8.70 -15.96
CA GLU A 120 -8.15 7.27 -16.14
C GLU A 120 -7.00 6.69 -15.33
N TYR A 121 -7.13 5.43 -14.89
CA TYR A 121 -6.08 4.75 -14.15
C TYR A 121 -6.00 3.28 -14.51
N ARG A 122 -4.87 2.68 -14.17
CA ARG A 122 -4.64 1.24 -14.24
C ARG A 122 -3.79 0.77 -13.06
N ARG A 123 -4.03 -0.45 -12.59
CA ARG A 123 -3.15 -1.12 -11.62
C ARG A 123 -1.82 -1.42 -12.32
N VAL A 124 -0.71 -1.13 -11.66
CA VAL A 124 0.65 -1.41 -12.15
C VAL A 124 1.45 -2.12 -11.07
N PRO A 125 2.48 -2.90 -11.43
CA PRO A 125 3.41 -3.46 -10.45
C PRO A 125 4.10 -2.34 -9.65
N CYS A 126 4.16 -2.50 -8.33
CA CYS A 126 5.03 -1.69 -7.50
C CYS A 126 6.50 -2.03 -7.79
N ARG A 127 7.38 -1.04 -7.64
CA ARG A 127 8.83 -1.19 -7.85
C ARG A 127 9.57 -0.71 -6.61
N TYR A 128 10.12 -1.66 -5.86
CA TYR A 128 10.95 -1.40 -4.69
C TYR A 128 12.34 -2.02 -4.91
N GLU A 129 13.10 -1.44 -5.85
CA GLU A 129 14.42 -1.95 -6.23
C GLU A 129 15.36 -2.00 -5.01
N GLY A 130 16.01 -3.15 -4.81
CA GLY A 130 16.93 -3.37 -3.70
C GLY A 130 16.27 -3.63 -2.34
N TYR A 131 14.95 -3.65 -2.26
CA TYR A 131 14.23 -3.98 -1.02
C TYR A 131 13.69 -5.41 -1.04
N ASN A 132 13.92 -6.12 0.06
CA ASN A 132 13.14 -7.29 0.41
C ASN A 132 11.83 -6.85 1.07
N ILE A 133 10.87 -7.77 1.18
CA ILE A 133 9.70 -7.56 2.03
C ILE A 133 10.16 -7.39 3.48
N VAL A 134 9.58 -6.41 4.16
CA VAL A 134 9.92 -6.08 5.55
C VAL A 134 8.69 -6.26 6.43
N PHE A 135 8.89 -6.95 7.56
CA PHE A 135 7.92 -6.96 8.66
C PHE A 135 8.30 -5.86 9.65
N LYS A 136 7.50 -4.80 9.68
CA LYS A 136 7.63 -3.76 10.72
C LYS A 136 6.73 -4.12 11.89
N VAL A 137 7.30 -4.30 13.07
CA VAL A 137 6.52 -4.43 14.30
C VAL A 137 5.81 -3.10 14.58
N HIS A 138 4.50 -3.16 14.71
CA HIS A 138 3.66 -1.99 14.88
C HIS A 138 3.96 -1.28 16.22
N GLU A 139 3.84 0.05 16.26
CA GLU A 139 4.18 0.87 17.45
C GLU A 139 3.32 0.57 18.69
N ARG A 140 2.21 -0.15 18.52
CA ARG A 140 1.31 -0.58 19.60
C ARG A 140 1.59 -1.99 20.11
N SER A 141 2.58 -2.69 19.55
CA SER A 141 3.00 -4.00 20.04
C SER A 141 3.61 -3.89 21.44
N LYS A 142 3.45 -4.94 22.25
CA LYS A 142 3.99 -5.04 23.60
C LYS A 142 4.53 -6.45 23.79
N ASN A 143 5.84 -6.62 23.82
CA ASN A 143 6.47 -7.92 24.04
C ASN A 143 6.34 -8.33 25.53
N PRO A 144 5.84 -9.53 25.87
CA PRO A 144 5.35 -10.61 24.99
C PRO A 144 3.82 -10.66 24.84
N GLU A 145 3.07 -9.71 25.39
CA GLU A 145 1.59 -9.78 25.51
C GLU A 145 0.83 -9.60 24.18
N TYR A 146 1.35 -8.80 23.25
CA TYR A 146 0.64 -8.41 22.03
C TYR A 146 1.59 -8.11 20.89
N PHE A 147 1.44 -8.82 19.77
CA PHE A 147 2.26 -8.67 18.59
C PHE A 147 1.41 -8.22 17.41
N ALA A 148 1.79 -7.12 16.78
CA ALA A 148 1.21 -6.68 15.52
C ALA A 148 2.32 -6.29 14.55
N VAL A 149 2.10 -6.57 13.26
CA VAL A 149 3.04 -6.30 12.18
C VAL A 149 2.37 -5.62 11.00
N VAL A 150 3.16 -4.83 10.30
CA VAL A 150 2.83 -4.20 9.02
C VAL A 150 3.81 -4.70 7.98
N ILE A 151 3.29 -5.17 6.85
CA ILE A 151 4.11 -5.68 5.74
C ILE A 151 4.42 -4.53 4.78
N LEU A 152 5.70 -4.25 4.57
CA LEU A 152 6.19 -3.17 3.73
C LEU A 152 6.92 -3.72 2.49
N TYR A 153 7.07 -2.88 1.47
CA TYR A 153 7.84 -3.16 0.25
C TYR A 153 7.37 -4.41 -0.52
N VAL A 154 6.06 -4.64 -0.58
CA VAL A 154 5.47 -5.71 -1.41
C VAL A 154 5.64 -5.34 -2.88
N ASN A 155 6.71 -5.84 -3.48
CA ASN A 155 7.07 -5.59 -4.87
C ASN A 155 6.10 -6.31 -5.83
N GLY A 156 5.93 -5.81 -7.05
CA GLY A 156 5.06 -6.42 -8.04
C GLY A 156 3.58 -6.02 -7.91
N ALA A 157 2.70 -6.77 -8.57
CA ALA A 157 1.25 -6.52 -8.59
C ALA A 157 0.48 -7.50 -7.70
N TYR A 158 0.88 -7.58 -6.42
CA TYR A 158 0.29 -8.51 -5.45
C TYR A 158 -0.49 -7.79 -4.36
N ASP A 159 -1.53 -8.45 -3.85
CA ASP A 159 -2.22 -8.10 -2.63
C ASP A 159 -1.83 -9.09 -1.53
N VAL A 160 -1.52 -8.63 -0.31
CA VAL A 160 -1.33 -9.52 0.84
C VAL A 160 -2.70 -9.79 1.47
N THR A 161 -3.17 -11.02 1.40
CA THR A 161 -4.53 -11.40 1.84
C THR A 161 -4.57 -11.96 3.26
N ALA A 162 -3.55 -12.70 3.69
CA ALA A 162 -3.46 -13.28 5.02
C ALA A 162 -2.01 -13.34 5.53
N VAL A 163 -1.83 -13.44 6.85
CA VAL A 163 -0.54 -13.62 7.52
C VAL A 163 -0.68 -14.70 8.57
N GLN A 164 0.32 -15.55 8.71
CA GLN A 164 0.36 -16.61 9.70
C GLN A 164 1.69 -16.58 10.45
N LEU A 165 1.62 -16.98 11.72
CA LEU A 165 2.79 -17.25 12.53
C LEU A 165 2.89 -18.74 12.83
N TRP A 166 4.11 -19.22 13.06
CA TRP A 166 4.37 -20.60 13.45
C TRP A 166 4.20 -20.78 14.96
N GLN A 167 3.43 -21.79 15.36
CA GLN A 167 3.28 -22.22 16.75
C GLN A 167 4.13 -23.47 16.98
N GLU A 168 5.21 -23.34 17.76
CA GLU A 168 6.13 -24.46 17.99
C GLU A 168 5.49 -25.59 18.79
N ASP A 169 4.68 -25.26 19.81
CA ASP A 169 4.03 -26.25 20.69
C ASP A 169 3.06 -27.18 19.93
N CYS A 170 2.41 -26.66 18.88
CA CYS A 170 1.43 -27.38 18.08
C CYS A 170 1.94 -27.77 16.68
N GLN A 171 3.17 -27.37 16.31
CA GLN A 171 3.76 -27.58 14.99
C GLN A 171 2.84 -27.14 13.83
N GLU A 172 2.20 -25.98 13.97
CA GLU A 172 1.22 -25.49 13.00
C GLU A 172 1.34 -24.00 12.69
N TRP A 173 0.80 -23.60 11.53
CA TRP A 173 0.67 -22.20 11.13
C TRP A 173 -0.69 -21.67 11.56
N THR A 174 -0.70 -20.66 12.43
CA THR A 174 -1.93 -20.03 12.92
C THR A 174 -2.13 -18.67 12.28
N GLU A 175 -3.37 -18.37 11.89
CA GLU A 175 -3.76 -17.10 11.27
C GLU A 175 -3.68 -15.93 12.23
N MET A 176 -3.02 -14.87 11.77
CA MET A 176 -3.04 -13.56 12.41
C MET A 176 -4.26 -12.79 11.90
N ARG A 177 -4.92 -12.05 12.80
CA ARG A 177 -6.10 -11.28 12.45
C ARG A 177 -5.69 -9.97 11.78
N ARG A 178 -6.31 -9.62 10.66
CA ARG A 178 -6.20 -8.26 10.11
C ARG A 178 -7.03 -7.30 10.96
N VAL A 179 -6.38 -6.43 11.72
CA VAL A 179 -7.08 -5.46 12.59
C VAL A 179 -7.62 -4.30 11.77
N TYR A 180 -6.78 -3.75 10.88
CA TYR A 180 -7.14 -2.69 9.94
C TYR A 180 -6.06 -2.59 8.86
N GLY A 181 -6.38 -2.07 7.67
CA GLY A 181 -5.36 -1.77 6.67
C GLY A 181 -4.46 -2.96 6.32
N ALA A 182 -3.15 -2.72 6.40
CA ALA A 182 -2.10 -3.73 6.24
C ALA A 182 -1.53 -4.23 7.59
N VAL A 183 -2.27 -4.06 8.69
CA VAL A 183 -1.84 -4.40 10.05
C VAL A 183 -2.49 -5.72 10.49
N PHE A 184 -1.65 -6.67 10.87
CA PHE A 184 -2.06 -7.99 11.34
C PHE A 184 -1.59 -8.20 12.78
N ASP A 185 -2.46 -8.70 13.65
CA ASP A 185 -2.17 -8.91 15.06
C ASP A 185 -2.34 -10.35 15.53
N TYR A 186 -1.72 -10.60 16.68
CA TYR A 186 -1.83 -11.83 17.45
C TYR A 186 -1.65 -11.49 18.94
N ALA A 187 -2.62 -11.91 19.76
CA ALA A 187 -2.55 -11.78 21.21
C ALA A 187 -1.77 -12.96 21.81
N ASN A 188 -0.89 -12.69 22.78
CA ASN A 188 -0.03 -13.71 23.39
C ASN A 188 0.72 -14.55 22.33
N PRO A 189 1.58 -13.93 21.49
CA PRO A 189 2.43 -14.65 20.53
C PRO A 189 3.25 -15.77 21.19
N PRO A 190 3.74 -16.74 20.40
CA PRO A 190 4.65 -17.78 20.89
C PRO A 190 5.87 -17.18 21.60
N SER A 191 6.36 -17.87 22.62
CA SER A 191 7.65 -17.53 23.22
C SER A 191 8.79 -17.85 22.27
N GLY A 192 9.79 -16.97 22.19
CA GLY A 192 10.95 -17.18 21.32
C GLY A 192 10.84 -16.43 20.01
N GLU A 193 11.53 -16.93 18.98
CA GLU A 193 11.53 -16.31 17.65
C GLU A 193 10.17 -16.48 16.96
N ILE A 194 9.74 -15.46 16.22
CA ILE A 194 8.49 -15.48 15.47
C ILE A 194 8.80 -15.74 14.00
N ASN A 195 8.41 -16.92 13.53
CA ASN A 195 8.43 -17.27 12.11
C ASN A 195 7.10 -16.85 11.46
N LEU A 196 7.18 -16.14 10.33
CA LEU A 196 6.02 -15.64 9.60
C LEU A 196 5.95 -16.20 8.18
N ARG A 197 4.71 -16.42 7.72
CA ARG A 197 4.40 -16.55 6.29
C ARG A 197 3.21 -15.66 5.95
N PHE A 198 3.10 -15.26 4.70
CA PHE A 198 2.02 -14.42 4.22
C PHE A 198 1.50 -14.94 2.88
N GLN A 199 0.20 -14.74 2.66
CA GLN A 199 -0.46 -15.14 1.43
C GLN A 199 -0.51 -13.93 0.49
N VAL A 200 -0.10 -14.16 -0.75
CA VAL A 200 -0.18 -13.17 -1.82
C VAL A 200 -1.19 -13.60 -2.86
N SER A 201 -1.91 -12.62 -3.41
CA SER A 201 -2.85 -12.79 -4.52
C SER A 201 -2.43 -11.90 -5.68
N GLY A 202 -2.21 -12.48 -6.85
CA GLY A 202 -1.81 -11.77 -8.07
C GLY A 202 -2.27 -12.49 -9.34
N SER A 203 -1.66 -12.16 -10.48
CA SER A 203 -1.99 -12.79 -11.77
C SER A 203 -1.67 -14.29 -11.83
N ALA A 204 -0.67 -14.74 -11.06
CA ALA A 204 -0.30 -16.14 -10.93
C ALA A 204 -1.23 -16.95 -9.99
N GLY A 205 -2.27 -16.32 -9.43
CA GLY A 205 -3.17 -16.92 -8.45
C GLY A 205 -2.80 -16.55 -7.01
N ILE A 206 -3.17 -17.43 -6.08
CA ILE A 206 -3.01 -17.22 -4.64
C ILE A 206 -2.04 -18.27 -4.08
N TYR A 207 -0.98 -17.84 -3.39
CA TYR A 207 0.01 -18.74 -2.80
C TYR A 207 0.62 -18.15 -1.53
N TRP A 208 1.19 -19.04 -0.71
CA TRP A 208 1.89 -18.68 0.53
C TRP A 208 3.37 -18.46 0.27
N VAL A 209 3.93 -17.46 0.95
CA VAL A 209 5.35 -17.14 0.94
C VAL A 209 5.84 -17.09 2.38
N GLN A 210 6.85 -17.90 2.68
CA GLN A 210 7.45 -17.97 4.01
C GLN A 210 8.64 -17.02 4.09
N SER A 211 8.74 -16.28 5.20
CA SER A 211 9.94 -15.50 5.52
C SER A 211 11.14 -16.43 5.71
N GLN A 212 12.30 -16.06 5.17
CA GLN A 212 13.53 -16.82 5.39
C GLN A 212 14.20 -16.46 6.72
N ASN A 213 13.89 -15.26 7.26
CA ASN A 213 14.33 -14.83 8.58
C ASN A 213 13.18 -14.82 9.58
N ALA A 214 13.47 -15.31 10.79
CA ALA A 214 12.59 -15.15 11.93
C ALA A 214 12.78 -13.76 12.58
N ILE A 215 11.73 -13.27 13.23
CA ILE A 215 11.80 -12.08 14.09
C ILE A 215 12.34 -12.54 15.45
N PRO A 216 13.42 -11.92 15.99
CA PRO A 216 14.07 -12.37 17.21
C PRO A 216 13.15 -12.21 18.44
N SER A 217 13.35 -13.02 19.47
CA SER A 217 12.48 -13.07 20.66
C SER A 217 12.40 -11.77 21.47
N ASP A 218 13.44 -10.93 21.39
CA ASP A 218 13.55 -9.62 22.03
C ASP A 218 13.06 -8.48 21.13
N TRP A 219 12.18 -8.78 20.18
CA TRP A 219 11.61 -7.80 19.27
C TRP A 219 11.00 -6.61 20.01
N THR A 220 11.13 -5.43 19.41
CA THR A 220 10.66 -4.17 19.98
C THR A 220 9.65 -3.49 19.06
N ALA A 221 8.74 -2.73 19.66
CA ALA A 221 7.77 -1.94 18.90
C ALA A 221 8.50 -0.94 17.99
N GLY A 222 8.04 -0.83 16.74
CA GLY A 222 8.63 0.06 15.74
C GLY A 222 9.82 -0.53 14.97
N ALA A 223 10.40 -1.63 15.44
CA ALA A 223 11.51 -2.29 14.75
C ALA A 223 11.07 -2.92 13.41
N ALA A 224 12.01 -3.00 12.46
CA ALA A 224 11.79 -3.53 11.13
C ALA A 224 12.72 -4.71 10.88
N TYR A 225 12.17 -5.81 10.37
CA TYR A 225 12.88 -7.06 10.14
C TYR A 225 12.76 -7.46 8.67
N ASP A 226 13.91 -7.69 8.04
CA ASP A 226 14.03 -8.11 6.64
C ASP A 226 13.70 -9.60 6.51
N SER A 227 12.76 -9.94 5.62
CA SER A 227 12.31 -11.32 5.40
C SER A 227 13.22 -12.17 4.50
N GLN A 228 14.19 -11.54 3.82
CA GLN A 228 14.98 -12.08 2.70
C GLN A 228 14.14 -12.63 1.54
N VAL A 229 12.89 -12.16 1.42
CA VAL A 229 11.99 -12.50 0.32
C VAL A 229 11.85 -11.31 -0.62
N GLN A 230 11.98 -11.58 -1.92
CA GLN A 230 11.59 -10.66 -2.99
C GLN A 230 10.46 -11.28 -3.79
N LEU A 231 9.47 -10.45 -4.14
CA LEU A 231 8.47 -10.78 -5.14
C LEU A 231 8.85 -10.14 -6.47
N THR A 232 8.54 -10.83 -7.56
CA THR A 232 8.77 -10.40 -8.94
C THR A 232 7.46 -10.24 -9.68
#